data_AF-A0A846CBV6-F1
#
_entry.id   AF-A0A846CBV6-F1
#
_cell.length_a   1.000
_cell.length_b   1.000
_cell.length_c   1.000
_cell.angle_alpha   90.00
_cell.angle_beta   90.00
_cell.angle_gamma   90.00
#
_symmetry.space_group_name_H-M   'P 1'
#
loop_
_entity.id
_entity.type
_entity.pdbx_description
1 polymer ?
#
loop_
_entity_poly.entity_id
_entity_poly.type
_entity_poly.pdbx_seq_one_letter_code
_entity_poly.pdbx_strand_id
1 'polypeptide(L)'
;TSGFRFQFAEPLKFFLFSVLMLSPVNCWAIFQVLKRRQKVEVISSPVEYLHFGEKKAEGRRQKAEGKEEGCKLEGSDQCLAGNDISTNEEIFTTTNQNQFLPVSVSPRPPVSVYQTVALWVFAISTITLTAISLVYTALYYWNILAYLLLFPLLPTLFIKNQQGAGNASPLRRKSLLLTGQIYGLLFAALLVVNYSILPLASLGSKDADPESRMLFGWKDVAAAVRQEAAQLGNEPLLITTDYRSASALAYQLQNPHVIAIADRIDQFDFWYNEGDFSSKDALILADDWHPITPELLSRFQQTSAPITVPVTRFGVWIKDYYVVLGVIAKGRGQE
;
A
#
# COMPACT_ATOMS: atom_id res chain seq x y z
N THR A 1 1.75 -17.61 -35.18
CA THR A 1 1.81 -16.14 -35.10
C THR A 1 0.55 -15.64 -34.40
N SER A 2 0.62 -15.45 -33.09
CA SER A 2 -0.45 -14.85 -32.30
C SER A 2 -0.60 -13.38 -32.70
N GLY A 3 -1.62 -13.06 -33.49
CA GLY A 3 -1.90 -11.69 -33.92
C GLY A 3 -2.13 -10.77 -32.71
N PHE A 4 -1.64 -9.54 -32.78
CA PHE A 4 -1.90 -8.50 -31.78
C PHE A 4 -3.41 -8.29 -31.65
N ARG A 5 -4.00 -8.70 -30.51
CA ARG A 5 -5.39 -8.41 -30.18
C ARG A 5 -5.43 -7.23 -29.22
N PHE A 6 -5.92 -6.09 -29.69
CA PHE A 6 -6.17 -4.94 -28.83
C PHE A 6 -7.28 -5.26 -27.82
N GLN A 7 -7.00 -5.05 -26.53
CA GLN A 7 -7.96 -5.30 -25.46
C GLN A 7 -8.49 -3.98 -24.89
N PHE A 8 -9.45 -3.33 -25.58
CA PHE A 8 -9.95 -2.01 -25.18
C PHE A 8 -10.57 -1.95 -23.77
N ALA A 9 -11.00 -3.09 -23.21
CA ALA A 9 -11.56 -3.16 -21.86
C ALA A 9 -10.48 -3.15 -20.76
N GLU A 10 -9.26 -3.61 -21.04
CA GLU A 10 -8.20 -3.75 -20.03
C GLU A 10 -7.68 -2.40 -19.50
N PRO A 11 -7.42 -1.37 -20.34
CA PRO A 11 -7.05 -0.04 -19.84
C PRO A 11 -8.10 0.57 -18.92
N LEU A 12 -9.38 0.38 -19.25
CA LEU A 12 -10.49 0.87 -18.42
C LEU A 12 -10.51 0.15 -17.06
N LYS A 13 -10.37 -1.18 -17.06
CA LYS A 13 -10.25 -1.96 -15.81
C LYS A 13 -9.07 -1.48 -14.99
N PHE A 14 -7.88 -1.41 -15.58
CA PHE A 14 -6.66 -0.96 -14.92
C PHE A 14 -6.83 0.44 -14.30
N PHE A 15 -7.43 1.37 -15.05
CA PHE A 15 -7.69 2.72 -14.56
C PHE A 15 -8.68 2.72 -13.40
N LEU A 16 -9.81 2.03 -13.52
CA LEU A 16 -10.83 1.94 -12.44
C LEU A 16 -10.25 1.32 -11.17
N PHE A 17 -9.47 0.24 -11.30
CA PHE A 17 -8.79 -0.37 -10.15
C PHE A 17 -7.69 0.52 -9.57
N SER A 18 -6.96 1.28 -10.40
CA SER A 18 -5.99 2.26 -9.92
C SER A 18 -6.64 3.36 -9.08
N VAL A 19 -7.79 3.87 -9.54
CA VAL A 19 -8.59 4.84 -8.77
C VAL A 19 -9.07 4.21 -7.47
N LEU A 20 -9.48 2.94 -7.50
CA LEU A 20 -9.90 2.22 -6.30
C LEU A 20 -8.77 2.08 -5.27
N MET A 21 -7.55 1.74 -5.70
CA MET A 21 -6.39 1.59 -4.82
C MET A 21 -6.01 2.90 -4.13
N LEU A 22 -6.30 4.04 -4.78
CA LEU A 22 -6.13 5.38 -4.23
C LEU A 22 -7.30 5.85 -3.33
N SER A 23 -8.24 4.96 -3.01
CA SER A 23 -9.45 5.31 -2.25
C SER A 23 -9.12 6.02 -0.93
N PRO A 24 -9.88 7.08 -0.56
CA PRO A 24 -9.66 7.91 0.62
C PRO A 24 -9.54 7.18 1.97
N VAL A 25 -10.00 5.92 2.07
CA VAL A 25 -9.92 5.12 3.31
C VAL A 25 -8.48 4.88 3.76
N ASN A 26 -7.59 4.46 2.85
CA ASN A 26 -6.20 4.18 3.20
C ASN A 26 -5.49 5.47 3.65
N CYS A 27 -5.76 6.57 2.95
CA CYS A 27 -5.17 7.87 3.26
C CYS A 27 -5.70 8.45 4.59
N TRP A 28 -6.99 8.27 4.89
CA TRP A 28 -7.60 8.76 6.12
C TRP A 28 -7.23 7.92 7.34
N ALA A 29 -7.14 6.59 7.21
CA ALA A 29 -6.72 5.71 8.29
C ALA A 29 -5.28 6.06 8.75
N ILE A 30 -4.36 6.24 7.79
CA ILE A 30 -2.99 6.69 8.06
C ILE A 30 -3.01 8.07 8.73
N PHE A 31 -3.82 9.01 8.23
CA PHE A 31 -3.93 10.33 8.82
C PHE A 31 -4.46 10.33 10.27
N GLN A 32 -5.46 9.52 10.59
CA GLN A 32 -5.98 9.43 11.96
C GLN A 32 -4.97 8.84 12.93
N VAL A 33 -4.17 7.87 12.49
CA VAL A 33 -3.06 7.31 13.28
C VAL A 33 -2.01 8.40 13.54
N LEU A 34 -1.62 9.16 12.53
CA LEU A 34 -0.64 10.26 12.66
C LEU A 34 -1.15 11.41 13.53
N LYS A 35 -2.41 11.81 13.37
CA LYS A 35 -3.05 12.86 14.19
C LYS A 35 -3.15 12.47 15.66
N ARG A 36 -3.41 11.19 15.96
CA ARG A 36 -3.39 10.68 17.34
C ARG A 36 -1.99 10.75 17.93
N ARG A 37 -0.93 10.43 17.17
CA ARG A 37 0.47 10.56 17.64
C ARG A 37 0.87 12.00 17.96
N GLN A 38 0.51 12.95 17.10
CA GLN A 38 0.79 14.37 17.36
C GLN A 38 0.11 14.91 18.63
N LYS A 39 -1.11 14.45 18.94
CA LYS A 39 -1.78 14.85 20.19
C LYS A 39 -1.13 14.25 21.44
N VAL A 40 -0.43 13.13 21.32
CA VAL A 40 0.24 12.49 22.45
C VAL A 40 1.57 13.19 22.76
N GLU A 41 2.34 13.62 21.74
CA GLU A 41 3.59 14.36 21.95
C GLU A 41 3.38 15.79 22.48
N VAL A 42 2.23 16.41 22.22
CA VAL A 42 1.93 17.77 22.71
C VAL A 42 1.48 17.79 24.19
N ILE A 43 1.20 16.62 24.80
CA ILE A 43 0.73 16.55 26.20
C ILE A 43 1.84 16.10 27.19
N SER A 44 3.03 15.70 26.72
CA SER A 44 4.07 15.11 27.58
C SER A 44 5.32 15.95 27.84
N SER A 45 5.30 17.26 27.61
CA SER A 45 6.41 18.14 28.03
C SER A 45 5.89 19.27 28.93
N PRO A 46 5.85 19.08 30.26
CA PRO A 46 5.92 20.24 31.14
C PRO A 46 7.25 20.93 30.86
N VAL A 47 7.20 22.09 30.24
CA VAL A 47 8.35 22.99 30.14
C VAL A 47 8.60 23.49 31.56
N GLU A 48 9.42 22.75 32.30
CA GLU A 48 10.00 23.19 33.55
C GLU A 48 10.95 24.33 33.21
N TYR A 49 10.49 25.57 33.40
CA TYR A 49 11.31 26.76 33.29
C TYR A 49 12.38 26.70 34.37
N LEU A 50 13.57 26.22 34.01
CA LEU A 50 14.78 26.39 34.81
C LEU A 50 15.07 27.90 34.88
N HIS A 51 14.63 28.50 36.00
CA HIS A 51 15.11 29.81 36.43
C HIS A 51 16.63 29.73 36.62
N PHE A 52 17.39 30.22 35.65
CA PHE A 52 18.82 30.44 35.79
C PHE A 52 19.01 31.60 36.77
N GLY A 53 19.25 31.26 38.04
CA GLY A 53 19.73 32.21 39.02
C GLY A 53 21.14 32.65 38.67
N GLU A 54 21.33 33.93 38.38
CA GLU A 54 22.63 34.59 38.34
C GLU A 54 23.34 34.41 39.68
N LYS A 55 24.29 33.46 39.74
CA LYS A 55 25.28 33.43 40.80
C LYS A 55 26.42 34.38 40.44
N LYS A 56 26.46 35.49 41.19
CA LYS A 56 27.59 36.40 41.40
C LYS A 56 28.93 35.67 41.58
N ALA A 57 29.96 36.15 40.90
CA ALA A 57 31.37 35.93 41.24
C ALA A 57 32.10 37.27 41.40
N GLU A 58 32.09 37.76 42.65
CA GLU A 58 33.25 38.19 43.45
C GLU A 58 34.38 39.06 42.85
N GLY A 59 34.61 40.23 43.48
CA GLY A 59 35.74 41.12 43.18
C GLY A 59 36.02 42.22 44.22
N ARG A 60 36.45 41.79 45.42
CA ARG A 60 37.41 42.43 46.38
C ARG A 60 37.42 43.94 46.69
N ARG A 61 37.54 44.18 48.01
CA ARG A 61 38.22 45.27 48.75
C ARG A 61 37.50 46.64 48.73
N GLN A 62 37.36 47.39 49.81
CA GLN A 62 37.95 47.39 51.16
C GLN A 62 37.15 48.41 52.01
N LYS A 63 37.10 48.17 53.33
CA LYS A 63 36.98 49.14 54.45
C LYS A 63 35.73 50.03 54.50
N ALA A 64 34.91 49.88 55.55
CA ALA A 64 34.96 50.63 56.82
C ALA A 64 34.63 52.11 56.56
N GLU A 65 33.55 52.70 57.04
CA GLU A 65 33.04 52.85 58.41
C GLU A 65 31.50 53.01 58.31
N GLY A 66 30.66 52.58 59.25
CA GLY A 66 30.47 53.21 60.56
C GLY A 66 29.38 54.30 60.47
N LYS A 67 28.38 54.23 61.37
CA LYS A 67 27.26 55.18 61.61
C LYS A 67 26.15 55.16 60.57
N GLU A 68 24.88 55.40 60.89
CA GLU A 68 24.06 55.56 62.10
C GLU A 68 22.62 55.55 61.56
N GLU A 69 21.68 55.01 62.34
CA GLU A 69 20.33 55.57 62.56
C GLU A 69 19.42 55.89 61.33
N GLY A 70 18.21 55.35 61.21
CA GLY A 70 17.08 55.61 62.10
C GLY A 70 15.97 56.33 61.31
N CYS A 71 14.71 56.13 61.74
CA CYS A 71 13.45 56.77 61.28
C CYS A 71 12.94 56.35 59.87
N LYS A 72 11.76 55.77 59.64
CA LYS A 72 10.43 55.76 60.30
C LYS A 72 9.74 57.13 60.42
N LEU A 73 8.47 57.14 60.00
CA LEU A 73 7.42 58.19 60.04
C LEU A 73 7.29 58.96 58.72
N GLU A 74 6.19 58.79 57.97
CA GLU A 74 4.84 59.33 58.18
C GLU A 74 4.75 60.85 57.99
N GLY A 75 3.94 61.26 57.01
CA GLY A 75 3.00 62.38 57.16
C GLY A 75 3.34 63.69 56.46
N SER A 76 2.30 64.21 55.80
CA SER A 76 2.00 65.63 55.58
C SER A 76 2.64 66.36 54.38
N ASP A 77 1.82 66.51 53.35
CA ASP A 77 1.24 67.78 52.86
C ASP A 77 2.10 69.05 52.76
N GLN A 78 1.88 69.73 51.62
CA GLN A 78 2.12 71.14 51.30
C GLN A 78 3.60 71.52 51.02
N CYS A 79 3.98 72.39 50.08
CA CYS A 79 3.29 73.33 49.20
C CYS A 79 4.33 74.03 48.28
N LEU A 80 3.84 74.69 47.23
CA LEU A 80 4.45 75.84 46.49
C LEU A 80 5.56 75.50 45.46
N ALA A 81 5.30 75.65 44.17
CA ALA A 81 5.17 76.89 43.37
C ALA A 81 6.54 77.42 42.89
N GLY A 82 6.71 77.43 41.57
CA GLY A 82 7.85 78.02 40.87
C GLY A 82 7.58 78.01 39.37
N ASN A 83 7.13 79.15 38.86
CA ASN A 83 6.97 79.46 37.44
C ASN A 83 8.34 79.48 36.73
N ASP A 84 8.32 79.18 35.42
CA ASP A 84 8.90 79.99 34.32
C ASP A 84 8.93 79.13 33.04
N ILE A 85 8.05 79.40 32.07
CA ILE A 85 8.33 80.20 30.87
C ILE A 85 9.58 79.72 30.11
N SER A 86 9.37 78.90 29.08
CA SER A 86 9.90 79.20 27.74
C SER A 86 9.20 78.36 26.67
N THR A 87 8.49 79.09 25.82
CA THR A 87 7.95 78.72 24.50
C THR A 87 8.99 78.02 23.61
N ASN A 88 8.57 76.92 22.98
CA ASN A 88 8.97 76.60 21.62
C ASN A 88 7.83 75.81 20.94
N GLU A 89 7.03 76.54 20.17
CA GLU A 89 6.17 76.00 19.12
C GLU A 89 7.07 75.42 18.03
N GLU A 90 7.23 74.10 17.99
CA GLU A 90 7.54 73.41 16.75
C GLU A 90 6.25 72.89 16.14
N ILE A 91 5.85 73.59 15.08
CA ILE A 91 4.80 73.23 14.14
C ILE A 91 5.18 71.90 13.49
N PHE A 92 4.68 70.78 14.04
CA PHE A 92 4.81 69.47 13.42
C PHE A 92 3.74 69.34 12.34
N THR A 93 4.11 69.67 11.11
CA THR A 93 3.35 69.37 9.90
C THR A 93 3.28 67.85 9.72
N THR A 94 2.20 67.24 10.19
CA THR A 94 1.82 65.86 9.85
C THR A 94 1.49 65.77 8.36
N THR A 95 2.53 65.61 7.56
CA THR A 95 2.44 65.21 6.16
C THR A 95 1.92 63.79 6.14
N ASN A 96 0.64 63.66 5.75
CA ASN A 96 -0.08 62.41 5.60
C ASN A 96 0.48 61.64 4.39
N GLN A 97 1.67 61.06 4.55
CA GLN A 97 2.21 60.08 3.62
C GLN A 97 1.43 58.77 3.82
N ASN A 98 0.35 58.62 3.06
CA ASN A 98 -0.17 57.30 2.69
C ASN A 98 0.88 56.60 1.81
N GLN A 99 1.97 56.14 2.44
CA GLN A 99 2.86 55.14 1.87
C GLN A 99 2.05 53.85 1.75
N PHE A 100 1.55 53.59 0.55
CA PHE A 100 1.19 52.24 0.13
C PHE A 100 2.44 51.37 0.26
N LEU A 101 2.60 50.72 1.42
CA LEU A 101 3.60 49.68 1.58
C LEU A 101 3.33 48.63 0.50
N PRO A 102 4.34 48.25 -0.31
CA PRO A 102 4.18 47.20 -1.29
C PRO A 102 3.75 45.94 -0.53
N VAL A 103 2.58 45.40 -0.89
CA VAL A 103 2.11 44.11 -0.37
C VAL A 103 3.23 43.11 -0.62
N SER A 104 3.93 42.71 0.45
CA SER A 104 5.00 41.74 0.36
C SER A 104 4.40 40.42 -0.11
N VAL A 105 4.57 40.12 -1.40
CA VAL A 105 4.16 38.84 -1.96
C VAL A 105 5.06 37.79 -1.34
N SER A 106 4.57 37.13 -0.29
CA SER A 106 5.30 36.02 0.34
C SER A 106 5.59 34.98 -0.74
N PRO A 107 6.86 34.57 -0.94
CA PRO A 107 7.19 33.55 -1.92
C PRO A 107 6.41 32.28 -1.59
N ARG A 108 5.80 31.66 -2.62
CA ARG A 108 5.12 30.37 -2.44
C ARG A 108 6.13 29.38 -1.86
N PRO A 109 5.75 28.59 -0.84
CA PRO A 109 6.64 27.57 -0.31
C PRO A 109 7.06 26.63 -1.44
N PRO A 110 8.36 26.28 -1.54
CA PRO A 110 8.83 25.38 -2.58
C PRO A 110 8.07 24.06 -2.51
N VAL A 111 7.63 23.57 -3.68
CA VAL A 111 7.05 22.24 -3.80
C VAL A 111 8.08 21.25 -3.28
N SER A 112 7.70 20.40 -2.32
CA SER A 112 8.65 19.44 -1.76
C SER A 112 9.17 18.53 -2.87
N VAL A 113 10.48 18.25 -2.88
CA VAL A 113 11.11 17.31 -3.84
C VAL A 113 10.35 15.98 -3.86
N TYR A 114 9.93 15.51 -2.69
CA TYR A 114 9.10 14.33 -2.53
C TYR A 114 7.79 14.39 -3.32
N GLN A 115 7.04 15.50 -3.24
CA GLN A 115 5.79 15.67 -3.97
C GLN A 115 6.01 15.59 -5.49
N THR A 116 7.06 16.24 -5.99
CA THR A 116 7.42 16.19 -7.41
C THR A 116 7.73 14.75 -7.83
N VAL A 117 8.58 14.05 -7.09
CA VAL A 117 8.97 12.66 -7.40
C VAL A 117 7.75 11.73 -7.38
N ALA A 118 6.94 11.77 -6.32
CA ALA A 118 5.77 10.91 -6.19
C ALA A 118 4.75 11.10 -7.32
N LEU A 119 4.48 12.36 -7.72
CA LEU A 119 3.56 12.67 -8.81
C LEU A 119 4.10 12.19 -10.17
N TRP A 120 5.39 12.36 -10.43
CA TRP A 120 5.99 11.89 -11.68
C TRP A 120 6.04 10.37 -11.75
N VAL A 121 6.44 9.69 -10.67
CA VAL A 121 6.43 8.22 -10.60
C VAL A 121 5.02 7.70 -10.83
N PHE A 122 4.01 8.30 -10.20
CA PHE A 122 2.62 7.92 -10.42
C PHE A 122 2.14 8.18 -11.85
N ALA A 123 2.38 9.37 -12.40
CA ALA A 123 1.93 9.70 -13.75
C ALA A 123 2.58 8.79 -14.79
N ILE A 124 3.91 8.66 -14.75
CA ILE A 124 4.66 7.84 -15.71
C ILE A 124 4.27 6.37 -15.57
N SER A 125 4.30 5.80 -14.36
CA SER A 125 3.98 4.39 -14.16
C SER A 125 2.54 4.07 -14.57
N THR A 126 1.58 4.93 -14.22
CA THR A 126 0.17 4.74 -14.61
C THR A 126 -0.01 4.81 -16.13
N ILE A 127 0.58 5.81 -16.81
CA ILE A 127 0.49 5.95 -18.27
C ILE A 127 1.14 4.74 -18.96
N THR A 128 2.34 4.34 -18.52
CA THR A 128 3.06 3.21 -19.10
C THR A 128 2.30 1.90 -18.90
N LEU A 129 1.80 1.61 -17.69
CA LEU A 129 1.03 0.39 -17.43
C LEU A 129 -0.32 0.40 -18.16
N THR A 130 -0.96 1.56 -18.30
CA THR A 130 -2.17 1.71 -19.13
C THR A 130 -1.85 1.43 -20.60
N ALA A 131 -0.74 1.93 -21.13
CA ALA A 131 -0.32 1.64 -22.49
C ALA A 131 0.01 0.16 -22.69
N ILE A 132 0.73 -0.47 -21.74
CA ILE A 132 1.01 -1.92 -21.75
C ILE A 132 -0.29 -2.72 -21.71
N SER A 133 -1.30 -2.27 -20.94
CA SER A 133 -2.59 -2.94 -20.83
C SER A 133 -3.36 -3.07 -22.15
N LEU A 134 -3.00 -2.27 -23.18
CA LEU A 134 -3.60 -2.39 -24.52
C LEU A 134 -3.21 -3.69 -25.24
N VAL A 135 -2.04 -4.24 -24.90
CA VAL A 135 -1.41 -5.38 -25.60
C VAL A 135 -1.15 -6.58 -24.68
N TYR A 136 -0.96 -6.36 -23.38
CA TYR A 136 -0.69 -7.37 -22.37
C TYR A 136 -1.62 -7.21 -21.17
N THR A 137 -1.82 -8.27 -20.40
CA THR A 137 -2.55 -8.18 -19.12
C THR A 137 -1.68 -7.47 -18.08
N ALA A 138 -1.87 -6.16 -17.91
CA ALA A 138 -1.23 -5.39 -16.85
C ALA A 138 -2.10 -5.44 -15.59
N LEU A 139 -1.56 -6.03 -14.52
CA LEU A 139 -2.30 -6.15 -13.26
C LEU A 139 -2.20 -4.84 -12.49
N TYR A 140 -3.31 -4.40 -11.88
CA TYR A 140 -3.40 -3.09 -11.20
C TYR A 140 -2.35 -2.93 -10.10
N TYR A 141 -2.01 -4.01 -9.40
CA TYR A 141 -1.03 -3.99 -8.33
C TYR A 141 0.42 -3.81 -8.82
N TRP A 142 0.69 -3.87 -10.13
CA TRP A 142 2.02 -3.54 -10.68
C TRP A 142 2.37 -2.06 -10.45
N ASN A 143 1.37 -1.21 -10.20
CA ASN A 143 1.55 0.20 -9.89
C ASN A 143 1.64 0.49 -8.37
N ILE A 144 1.90 -0.54 -7.54
CA ILE A 144 1.86 -0.42 -6.07
C ILE A 144 2.84 0.63 -5.51
N LEU A 145 4.05 0.73 -6.07
CA LEU A 145 5.05 1.71 -5.63
C LEU A 145 4.55 3.15 -5.84
N ALA A 146 3.89 3.41 -6.96
CA ALA A 146 3.30 4.71 -7.22
C ALA A 146 2.18 5.05 -6.24
N TYR A 147 1.33 4.06 -5.90
CA TYR A 147 0.28 4.25 -4.90
C TYR A 147 0.88 4.55 -3.51
N LEU A 148 1.91 3.81 -3.11
CA LEU A 148 2.60 4.02 -1.83
C LEU A 148 3.24 5.40 -1.71
N LEU A 149 3.83 5.92 -2.80
CA LEU A 149 4.39 7.28 -2.82
C LEU A 149 3.30 8.36 -2.84
N LEU A 150 2.11 8.09 -3.38
CA LEU A 150 1.04 9.06 -3.43
C LEU A 150 0.29 9.17 -2.09
N PHE A 151 0.23 8.09 -1.30
CA PHE A 151 -0.54 8.04 -0.05
C PHE A 151 -0.21 9.15 0.96
N PRO A 152 1.06 9.52 1.22
CA PRO A 152 1.36 10.62 2.16
C PRO A 152 0.92 12.00 1.67
N LEU A 153 0.75 12.18 0.35
CA LEU A 153 0.37 13.47 -0.25
C LEU A 153 -1.14 13.68 -0.29
N LEU A 154 -1.91 12.61 -0.43
CA LEU A 154 -3.37 12.66 -0.56
C LEU A 154 -4.05 13.40 0.59
N PRO A 155 -3.71 13.19 1.89
CA PRO A 155 -4.28 13.97 2.98
C PRO A 155 -4.10 15.47 2.79
N THR A 156 -2.94 15.93 2.33
CA THR A 156 -2.68 17.36 2.13
C THR A 156 -3.52 17.95 1.01
N LEU A 157 -3.81 17.21 -0.06
CA LEU A 157 -4.71 17.65 -1.13
C LEU A 157 -6.15 17.79 -0.62
N PHE A 158 -6.60 16.84 0.22
CA PHE A 158 -7.92 16.91 0.84
C PHE A 158 -8.05 17.98 1.93
N ILE A 159 -6.95 18.35 2.61
CA ILE A 159 -6.91 19.31 3.71
C ILE A 159 -6.60 20.74 3.23
N LYS A 160 -5.66 20.94 2.30
CA LYS A 160 -5.24 22.28 1.84
C LYS A 160 -6.35 23.01 1.08
N ASN A 161 -7.17 22.27 0.34
CA ASN A 161 -8.41 22.80 -0.26
C ASN A 161 -9.48 23.21 0.79
N GLN A 162 -9.26 22.97 2.09
CA GLN A 162 -10.16 23.35 3.17
C GLN A 162 -9.90 24.74 3.75
N GLN A 163 -8.69 25.31 3.55
CA GLN A 163 -8.31 26.60 4.15
C GLN A 163 -8.54 27.81 3.21
N GLY A 164 -8.64 27.59 1.89
CA GLY A 164 -8.87 28.67 0.90
C GLY A 164 -10.28 28.77 0.33
N ALA A 165 -11.16 27.79 0.58
CA ALA A 165 -12.51 27.74 0.00
C ALA A 165 -13.53 28.41 0.93
N GLY A 166 -13.57 29.74 0.93
CA GLY A 166 -14.40 30.59 1.81
C GLY A 166 -15.93 30.34 1.78
N ASN A 167 -16.46 29.49 0.89
CA ASN A 167 -17.91 29.25 0.77
C ASN A 167 -18.30 27.75 0.69
N ALA A 168 -17.38 26.80 0.89
CA ALA A 168 -17.76 25.39 0.89
C ALA A 168 -18.43 25.00 2.23
N SER A 169 -19.73 24.68 2.18
CA SER A 169 -20.51 24.36 3.39
C SER A 169 -19.89 23.18 4.16
N PRO A 170 -19.86 23.23 5.51
CA PRO A 170 -19.34 22.14 6.35
C PRO A 170 -19.98 20.77 6.07
N LEU A 171 -21.22 20.76 5.60
CA LEU A 171 -21.99 19.57 5.25
C LEU A 171 -21.43 18.84 4.02
N ARG A 172 -21.06 19.57 2.95
CA ARG A 172 -20.47 18.98 1.75
C ARG A 172 -19.11 18.30 2.05
N ARG A 173 -18.36 18.84 3.02
CA ARG A 173 -17.05 18.31 3.47
C ARG A 173 -17.18 16.97 4.20
N LYS A 174 -18.09 16.91 5.18
CA LYS A 174 -18.38 15.65 5.91
C LYS A 174 -18.93 14.59 4.96
N SER A 175 -19.80 14.99 4.02
CA SER A 175 -20.35 14.09 3.02
C SER A 175 -19.27 13.50 2.11
N LEU A 176 -18.37 14.29 1.51
CA LEU A 176 -17.31 13.76 0.65
C LEU A 176 -16.39 12.76 1.36
N LEU A 177 -16.00 13.07 2.61
CA LEU A 177 -15.16 12.18 3.41
C LEU A 177 -15.92 10.90 3.78
N LEU A 178 -17.16 11.02 4.22
CA LEU A 178 -18.01 9.87 4.55
C LEU A 178 -18.25 8.99 3.32
N THR A 179 -18.54 9.58 2.17
CA THR A 179 -18.68 8.85 0.90
C THR A 179 -17.40 8.11 0.55
N GLY A 180 -16.23 8.76 0.66
CA GLY A 180 -14.94 8.11 0.46
C GLY A 180 -14.69 6.96 1.43
N GLN A 181 -15.10 7.11 2.70
CA GLN A 181 -14.98 6.08 3.72
C GLN A 181 -15.87 4.87 3.43
N ILE A 182 -17.15 5.12 3.16
CA ILE A 182 -18.11 4.07 2.81
C ILE A 182 -17.63 3.36 1.54
N TYR A 183 -17.17 4.11 0.54
CA TYR A 183 -16.65 3.55 -0.70
C TYR A 183 -15.43 2.65 -0.44
N GLY A 184 -14.39 3.13 0.23
CA GLY A 184 -13.21 2.30 0.48
C GLY A 184 -13.50 1.11 1.40
N LEU A 185 -14.37 1.26 2.40
CA LEU A 185 -14.76 0.16 3.29
C LEU A 185 -15.54 -0.91 2.51
N LEU A 186 -16.48 -0.49 1.66
CA LEU A 186 -17.23 -1.38 0.79
C LEU A 186 -16.28 -2.21 -0.07
N PHE A 187 -15.33 -1.58 -0.76
CA PHE A 187 -14.41 -2.32 -1.63
C PHE A 187 -13.40 -3.16 -0.86
N ALA A 188 -12.92 -2.71 0.30
CA ALA A 188 -12.08 -3.54 1.16
C ALA A 188 -12.84 -4.80 1.60
N ALA A 189 -14.11 -4.66 1.99
CA ALA A 189 -14.96 -5.79 2.32
C ALA A 189 -15.19 -6.71 1.11
N LEU A 190 -15.46 -6.14 -0.08
CA LEU A 190 -15.60 -6.90 -1.32
C LEU A 190 -14.32 -7.67 -1.67
N LEU A 191 -13.14 -7.08 -1.47
CA LEU A 191 -11.85 -7.77 -1.70
C LEU A 191 -11.65 -8.91 -0.70
N VAL A 192 -11.94 -8.70 0.58
CA VAL A 192 -11.87 -9.77 1.59
C VAL A 192 -12.80 -10.92 1.24
N VAL A 193 -14.03 -10.61 0.83
CA VAL A 193 -14.99 -11.62 0.34
C VAL A 193 -14.43 -12.33 -0.90
N ASN A 194 -13.93 -11.58 -1.89
CA ASN A 194 -13.38 -12.08 -3.14
C ASN A 194 -12.25 -13.10 -2.92
N TYR A 195 -11.34 -12.82 -1.98
CA TYR A 195 -10.15 -13.63 -1.74
C TYR A 195 -10.31 -14.70 -0.66
N SER A 196 -11.31 -14.59 0.22
CA SER A 196 -11.46 -15.52 1.37
C SER A 196 -12.73 -16.37 1.31
N ILE A 197 -13.80 -15.83 0.73
CA ILE A 197 -15.14 -16.44 0.78
C ILE A 197 -15.56 -16.95 -0.59
N LEU A 198 -15.55 -16.13 -1.62
CA LEU A 198 -15.99 -16.50 -2.96
C LEU A 198 -15.42 -15.50 -3.94
N PRO A 199 -14.73 -15.92 -5.01
CA PRO A 199 -14.26 -15.01 -6.05
C PRO A 199 -15.48 -14.41 -6.74
N LEU A 200 -15.76 -13.13 -6.48
CA LEU A 200 -17.02 -12.49 -6.86
C LEU A 200 -17.23 -12.50 -8.38
N ALA A 201 -16.15 -12.51 -9.15
CA ALA A 201 -16.17 -12.63 -10.59
C ALA A 201 -16.75 -13.97 -11.10
N SER A 202 -16.73 -15.04 -10.30
CA SER A 202 -17.31 -16.34 -10.68
C SER A 202 -18.83 -16.32 -10.78
N LEU A 203 -19.48 -15.32 -10.18
CA LEU A 203 -20.92 -15.11 -10.33
C LEU A 203 -21.33 -14.60 -11.71
N GLY A 204 -20.41 -13.95 -12.45
CA GLY A 204 -20.71 -13.27 -13.70
C GLY A 204 -20.34 -14.06 -14.96
N SER A 205 -19.18 -14.70 -14.97
CA SER A 205 -18.69 -15.46 -16.13
C SER A 205 -17.71 -16.53 -15.66
N LYS A 206 -17.53 -17.62 -16.42
CA LYS A 206 -16.52 -18.63 -16.14
C LYS A 206 -15.09 -18.17 -16.45
N ASP A 207 -14.92 -17.20 -17.33
CA ASP A 207 -13.60 -16.75 -17.78
C ASP A 207 -13.08 -15.52 -17.00
N ALA A 208 -13.88 -15.01 -16.06
CA ALA A 208 -13.57 -13.77 -15.35
C ALA A 208 -12.66 -14.02 -14.14
N ASP A 209 -11.53 -13.31 -14.07
CA ASP A 209 -10.58 -13.32 -12.93
C ASP A 209 -10.05 -14.72 -12.57
N PRO A 210 -9.20 -15.31 -13.42
CA PRO A 210 -8.59 -16.61 -13.16
C PRO A 210 -7.61 -16.57 -11.96
N GLU A 211 -7.09 -15.40 -11.59
CA GLU A 211 -6.17 -15.21 -10.45
C GLU A 211 -6.85 -15.49 -9.11
N SER A 212 -7.97 -14.82 -8.80
CA SER A 212 -8.60 -15.01 -7.50
C SER A 212 -9.13 -16.43 -7.30
N ARG A 213 -9.60 -17.06 -8.38
CA ARG A 213 -10.14 -18.43 -8.36
C ARG A 213 -9.11 -19.49 -7.98
N MET A 214 -7.86 -19.28 -8.36
CA MET A 214 -6.77 -20.19 -8.07
C MET A 214 -6.49 -20.31 -6.55
N LEU A 215 -7.06 -19.44 -5.71
CA LEU A 215 -6.88 -19.53 -4.26
C LEU A 215 -7.84 -20.52 -3.58
N PHE A 216 -8.75 -21.15 -4.33
CA PHE A 216 -9.82 -21.99 -3.79
C PHE A 216 -9.66 -23.45 -4.21
N GLY A 217 -10.19 -24.38 -3.39
CA GLY A 217 -10.31 -25.80 -3.74
C GLY A 217 -9.08 -26.67 -3.48
N TRP A 218 -7.97 -26.11 -2.98
CA TRP A 218 -6.72 -26.87 -2.79
C TRP A 218 -6.86 -28.11 -1.92
N LYS A 219 -7.74 -28.10 -0.92
CA LYS A 219 -8.01 -29.30 -0.09
C LYS A 219 -8.53 -30.47 -0.93
N ASP A 220 -9.45 -30.19 -1.85
CA ASP A 220 -10.07 -31.19 -2.71
C ASP A 220 -9.07 -31.65 -3.78
N VAL A 221 -8.31 -30.71 -4.36
CA VAL A 221 -7.22 -31.01 -5.30
C VAL A 221 -6.17 -31.90 -4.66
N ALA A 222 -5.71 -31.56 -3.46
CA ALA A 222 -4.73 -32.37 -2.72
C ALA A 222 -5.29 -33.74 -2.31
N ALA A 223 -6.57 -33.83 -1.97
CA ALA A 223 -7.22 -35.12 -1.71
C ALA A 223 -7.25 -36.00 -2.95
N ALA A 224 -7.62 -35.45 -4.12
CA ALA A 224 -7.59 -36.15 -5.40
C ALA A 224 -6.17 -36.61 -5.75
N VAL A 225 -5.16 -35.73 -5.63
CA VAL A 225 -3.76 -36.10 -5.88
C VAL A 225 -3.27 -37.20 -4.94
N ARG A 226 -3.63 -37.17 -3.64
CA ARG A 226 -3.29 -38.26 -2.71
C ARG A 226 -3.96 -39.57 -3.07
N GLN A 227 -5.21 -39.52 -3.49
CA GLN A 227 -5.96 -40.70 -3.91
C GLN A 227 -5.33 -41.34 -5.14
N GLU A 228 -4.95 -40.55 -6.15
CA GLU A 228 -4.28 -41.05 -7.34
C GLU A 228 -2.85 -41.55 -7.03
N ALA A 229 -2.12 -40.85 -6.15
CA ALA A 229 -0.79 -41.29 -5.74
C ALA A 229 -0.82 -42.65 -5.02
N ALA A 230 -1.81 -42.87 -4.15
CA ALA A 230 -1.98 -44.13 -3.45
C ALA A 230 -2.27 -45.31 -4.39
N GLN A 231 -2.88 -45.07 -5.55
CA GLN A 231 -3.18 -46.13 -6.54
C GLN A 231 -1.93 -46.65 -7.27
N LEU A 232 -0.86 -45.85 -7.35
CA LEU A 232 0.36 -46.23 -8.05
C LEU A 232 1.25 -47.19 -7.24
N GLY A 233 1.10 -47.21 -5.91
CA GLY A 233 1.88 -48.07 -5.02
C GLY A 233 3.37 -47.69 -4.89
N ASN A 234 3.83 -46.65 -5.60
CA ASN A 234 5.12 -45.99 -5.45
C ASN A 234 4.92 -44.51 -5.09
N GLU A 235 6.02 -43.80 -4.80
CA GLU A 235 5.99 -42.35 -4.61
C GLU A 235 6.15 -41.67 -5.99
N PRO A 236 5.08 -41.09 -6.56
CA PRO A 236 5.16 -40.46 -7.87
C PRO A 236 5.84 -39.09 -7.78
N LEU A 237 6.39 -38.66 -8.91
CA LEU A 237 6.78 -37.27 -9.12
C LEU A 237 5.52 -36.40 -9.20
N LEU A 238 5.46 -35.35 -8.38
CA LEU A 238 4.33 -34.42 -8.38
C LEU A 238 4.67 -33.21 -9.24
N ILE A 239 3.99 -33.08 -10.38
CA ILE A 239 4.26 -32.05 -11.38
C ILE A 239 3.06 -31.13 -11.46
N THR A 240 3.29 -29.82 -11.54
CA THR A 240 2.29 -28.85 -11.98
C THR A 240 2.75 -28.12 -13.23
N THR A 241 1.82 -27.53 -13.97
CA THR A 241 2.11 -26.76 -15.20
C THR A 241 2.46 -25.29 -14.95
N ASP A 242 2.38 -24.83 -13.70
CA ASP A 242 2.81 -23.49 -13.30
C ASP A 242 3.23 -23.42 -11.82
N TYR A 243 4.11 -22.47 -11.50
CA TYR A 243 4.67 -22.29 -10.15
C TYR A 243 3.63 -22.00 -9.06
N ARG A 244 2.49 -21.39 -9.40
CA ARG A 244 1.48 -21.01 -8.39
C ARG A 244 0.73 -22.26 -7.94
N SER A 245 0.39 -23.12 -8.90
CA SER A 245 -0.16 -24.44 -8.60
C SER A 245 0.84 -25.30 -7.83
N ALA A 246 2.12 -25.28 -8.20
CA ALA A 246 3.16 -26.01 -7.46
C ALA A 246 3.22 -25.55 -6.01
N SER A 247 3.27 -24.23 -5.78
CA SER A 247 3.34 -23.64 -4.45
C SER A 247 2.14 -24.01 -3.58
N ALA A 248 0.93 -23.92 -4.13
CA ALA A 248 -0.29 -24.22 -3.40
C ALA A 248 -0.46 -25.72 -3.12
N LEU A 249 -0.13 -26.57 -4.10
CA LEU A 249 -0.14 -28.02 -3.93
C LEU A 249 0.91 -28.47 -2.90
N ALA A 250 2.14 -27.96 -2.98
CA ALA A 250 3.22 -28.22 -2.03
C ALA A 250 2.80 -27.87 -0.60
N TYR A 251 2.23 -26.68 -0.42
CA TYR A 251 1.73 -26.23 0.88
C TYR A 251 0.63 -27.15 1.42
N GLN A 252 -0.35 -27.50 0.58
CA GLN A 252 -1.51 -28.29 1.00
C GLN A 252 -1.18 -29.77 1.27
N LEU A 253 -0.22 -30.32 0.52
CA LEU A 253 0.30 -31.67 0.72
C LEU A 253 1.35 -31.74 1.82
N GLN A 254 1.93 -30.60 2.24
CA GLN A 254 3.14 -30.53 3.06
C GLN A 254 4.31 -31.30 2.43
N ASN A 255 4.42 -31.23 1.09
CA ASN A 255 5.45 -31.90 0.32
C ASN A 255 6.28 -30.88 -0.46
N PRO A 256 7.57 -30.69 -0.16
CA PRO A 256 8.43 -29.74 -0.87
C PRO A 256 8.88 -30.25 -2.25
N HIS A 257 8.64 -31.53 -2.59
CA HIS A 257 9.06 -32.15 -3.85
C HIS A 257 8.02 -32.00 -4.99
N VAL A 258 7.13 -31.01 -4.90
CA VAL A 258 6.27 -30.62 -6.01
C VAL A 258 7.06 -29.73 -6.96
N ILE A 259 7.10 -30.09 -8.23
CA ILE A 259 7.83 -29.36 -9.27
C ILE A 259 6.86 -28.60 -10.17
N ALA A 260 7.28 -27.46 -10.70
CA ALA A 260 6.57 -26.75 -11.75
C ALA A 260 7.31 -26.94 -13.07
N ILE A 261 6.58 -27.32 -14.13
CA ILE A 261 7.09 -27.34 -15.50
C ILE A 261 6.25 -26.37 -16.30
N ALA A 262 6.81 -25.18 -16.53
CA ALA A 262 6.17 -24.08 -17.23
C ALA A 262 7.02 -23.65 -18.44
N ASP A 263 6.42 -22.85 -19.34
CA ASP A 263 7.12 -22.30 -20.50
C ASP A 263 8.19 -21.26 -20.13
N ARG A 264 8.13 -20.73 -18.91
CA ARG A 264 9.06 -19.71 -18.39
C ARG A 264 9.92 -20.31 -17.30
N ILE A 265 11.17 -19.86 -17.23
CA ILE A 265 12.03 -20.14 -16.08
C ILE A 265 11.40 -19.48 -14.85
N ASP A 266 11.18 -20.27 -13.80
CA ASP A 266 10.70 -19.84 -12.51
C ASP A 266 11.56 -20.41 -11.37
N GLN A 267 11.17 -20.10 -10.13
CA GLN A 267 11.96 -20.48 -8.98
C GLN A 267 12.07 -22.00 -8.79
N PHE A 268 11.12 -22.82 -9.27
CA PHE A 268 11.11 -24.27 -9.09
C PHE A 268 12.13 -24.98 -9.98
N ASP A 269 12.50 -24.40 -11.13
CA ASP A 269 13.49 -24.97 -12.06
C ASP A 269 14.87 -25.18 -11.42
N PHE A 270 15.18 -24.44 -10.37
CA PHE A 270 16.47 -24.50 -9.69
C PHE A 270 16.54 -25.58 -8.60
N TRP A 271 15.44 -26.25 -8.26
CA TRP A 271 15.35 -27.13 -7.07
C TRP A 271 15.08 -28.60 -7.41
N TYR A 272 14.87 -28.95 -8.69
CA TYR A 272 14.64 -30.34 -9.10
C TYR A 272 15.76 -30.88 -9.99
N ASN A 273 15.92 -32.20 -10.01
CA ASN A 273 16.88 -32.89 -10.87
C ASN A 273 16.17 -33.44 -12.11
N GLU A 274 16.66 -33.11 -13.31
CA GLU A 274 16.07 -33.62 -14.56
C GLU A 274 16.06 -35.16 -14.64
N GLY A 275 16.99 -35.83 -13.94
CA GLY A 275 17.05 -37.30 -13.89
C GLY A 275 15.82 -37.97 -13.30
N ASP A 276 15.00 -37.27 -12.50
CA ASP A 276 13.80 -37.83 -11.88
C ASP A 276 12.72 -38.16 -12.91
N PHE A 277 12.67 -37.43 -14.03
CA PHE A 277 11.70 -37.67 -15.12
C PHE A 277 11.87 -39.01 -15.82
N SER A 278 13.05 -39.60 -15.76
CA SER A 278 13.35 -40.87 -16.43
C SER A 278 13.18 -42.08 -15.52
N SER A 279 12.91 -41.87 -14.22
CA SER A 279 12.96 -42.93 -13.21
C SER A 279 11.71 -43.07 -12.34
N LYS A 280 10.76 -42.13 -12.42
CA LYS A 280 9.51 -42.17 -11.65
C LYS A 280 8.29 -41.94 -12.53
N ASP A 281 7.19 -42.61 -12.17
CA ASP A 281 5.86 -42.22 -12.64
C ASP A 281 5.51 -40.84 -12.07
N ALA A 282 4.60 -40.12 -12.74
CA ALA A 282 4.26 -38.75 -12.37
C ALA A 282 2.75 -38.52 -12.29
N LEU A 283 2.34 -37.68 -11.35
CA LEU A 283 1.03 -37.05 -11.35
C LEU A 283 1.18 -35.61 -11.78
N ILE A 284 0.54 -35.27 -12.89
CA ILE A 284 0.60 -33.95 -13.53
C ILE A 284 -0.71 -33.23 -13.22
N LEU A 285 -0.62 -32.15 -12.45
CA LEU A 285 -1.72 -31.24 -12.15
C LEU A 285 -1.68 -30.03 -13.08
N ALA A 286 -2.81 -29.72 -13.68
CA ALA A 286 -2.96 -28.53 -14.52
C ALA A 286 -4.32 -27.88 -14.31
N ASP A 287 -4.50 -26.76 -14.99
CA ASP A 287 -5.76 -26.05 -15.02
C ASP A 287 -6.04 -25.36 -16.37
N ASP A 288 -7.21 -24.76 -16.54
CA ASP A 288 -7.62 -24.13 -17.81
C ASP A 288 -6.69 -22.99 -18.26
N TRP A 289 -6.03 -22.32 -17.31
CA TRP A 289 -5.16 -21.19 -17.59
C TRP A 289 -3.72 -21.63 -17.92
N HIS A 290 -3.25 -22.70 -17.30
CA HIS A 290 -1.95 -23.32 -17.57
C HIS A 290 -2.19 -24.80 -17.95
N PRO A 291 -2.66 -25.06 -19.19
CA PRO A 291 -3.00 -26.42 -19.60
C PRO A 291 -1.74 -27.27 -19.76
N ILE A 292 -1.91 -28.60 -19.70
CA ILE A 292 -0.82 -29.54 -19.98
C ILE A 292 -0.43 -29.43 -21.45
N THR A 293 0.87 -29.30 -21.72
CA THR A 293 1.41 -29.24 -23.07
C THR A 293 1.70 -30.64 -23.63
N PRO A 294 1.54 -30.87 -24.94
CA PRO A 294 1.94 -32.12 -25.58
C PRO A 294 3.41 -32.48 -25.33
N GLU A 295 4.28 -31.47 -25.26
CA GLU A 295 5.71 -31.62 -24.98
C GLU A 295 5.95 -32.24 -23.60
N LEU A 296 5.21 -31.81 -22.57
CA LEU A 296 5.29 -32.41 -21.23
C LEU A 296 4.80 -33.86 -21.25
N LEU A 297 3.66 -34.15 -21.90
CA LEU A 297 3.12 -35.50 -22.00
C LEU A 297 4.08 -36.44 -22.75
N SER A 298 4.79 -35.95 -23.76
CA SER A 298 5.74 -36.74 -24.55
C SER A 298 6.97 -37.23 -23.76
N ARG A 299 7.20 -36.71 -22.55
CA ARG A 299 8.24 -37.21 -21.64
C ARG A 299 7.90 -38.55 -21.01
N PHE A 300 6.64 -38.98 -21.09
CA PHE A 300 6.13 -40.22 -20.52
C PHE A 300 5.79 -41.21 -21.64
N GLN A 301 5.90 -42.51 -21.34
CA GLN A 301 5.59 -43.55 -22.33
C GLN A 301 4.07 -43.67 -22.54
N GLN A 302 3.30 -43.56 -21.46
CA GLN A 302 1.86 -43.61 -21.47
C GLN A 302 1.30 -42.53 -20.55
N THR A 303 0.19 -41.93 -20.95
CA THR A 303 -0.53 -40.96 -20.13
C THR A 303 -1.99 -41.36 -20.00
N SER A 304 -2.60 -41.09 -18.84
CA SER A 304 -4.03 -41.34 -18.63
C SER A 304 -4.88 -40.24 -19.27
N ALA A 305 -6.17 -40.51 -19.40
CA ALA A 305 -7.13 -39.43 -19.58
C ALA A 305 -7.11 -38.49 -18.35
N PRO A 306 -7.35 -37.18 -18.53
CA PRO A 306 -7.44 -36.24 -17.41
C PRO A 306 -8.61 -36.55 -16.48
N ILE A 307 -8.34 -36.59 -15.19
CA ILE A 307 -9.35 -36.62 -14.13
C ILE A 307 -9.67 -35.17 -13.75
N THR A 308 -10.92 -34.76 -13.96
CA THR A 308 -11.37 -33.42 -13.58
C THR A 308 -11.69 -33.35 -12.10
N VAL A 309 -11.11 -32.36 -11.41
CA VAL A 309 -11.39 -32.02 -10.02
C VAL A 309 -12.12 -30.67 -10.01
N PRO A 310 -13.47 -30.68 -9.98
CA PRO A 310 -14.25 -29.45 -10.02
C PRO A 310 -14.25 -28.77 -8.67
N VAL A 311 -13.87 -27.49 -8.65
CA VAL A 311 -13.95 -26.65 -7.45
C VAL A 311 -15.24 -25.85 -7.51
N THR A 312 -16.12 -26.09 -6.54
CA THR A 312 -17.37 -25.35 -6.38
C THR A 312 -17.45 -24.77 -4.98
N ARG A 313 -18.14 -23.63 -4.84
CA ARG A 313 -18.39 -23.00 -3.54
C ARG A 313 -19.79 -22.41 -3.51
N PHE A 314 -20.58 -22.82 -2.51
CA PHE A 314 -22.00 -22.45 -2.40
C PHE A 314 -22.81 -22.76 -3.68
N GLY A 315 -22.49 -23.87 -4.36
CA GLY A 315 -23.12 -24.25 -5.63
C GLY A 315 -22.64 -23.44 -6.85
N VAL A 316 -21.74 -22.47 -6.67
CA VAL A 316 -21.13 -21.69 -7.75
C VAL A 316 -19.87 -22.40 -8.22
N TRP A 317 -19.75 -22.62 -9.52
CA TRP A 317 -18.52 -23.12 -10.11
C TRP A 317 -17.41 -22.08 -10.02
N ILE A 318 -16.23 -22.51 -9.56
CA ILE A 318 -15.07 -21.63 -9.39
C ILE A 318 -14.07 -21.90 -10.51
N LYS A 319 -13.58 -23.13 -10.59
CA LYS A 319 -12.52 -23.56 -11.50
C LYS A 319 -12.44 -25.09 -11.54
N ASP A 320 -11.95 -25.62 -12.65
CA ASP A 320 -11.60 -27.04 -12.77
C ASP A 320 -10.08 -27.21 -12.76
N TYR A 321 -9.63 -28.25 -12.06
CA TYR A 321 -8.27 -28.75 -12.14
C TYR A 321 -8.26 -30.11 -12.84
N TYR A 322 -7.13 -30.45 -13.45
CA TYR A 322 -6.97 -31.69 -14.20
C TYR A 322 -5.77 -32.45 -13.69
N VAL A 323 -5.96 -33.71 -13.30
CA VAL A 323 -4.89 -34.61 -12.90
C VAL A 323 -4.69 -35.66 -13.99
N VAL A 324 -3.47 -35.78 -14.48
CA VAL A 324 -3.06 -36.79 -15.47
C VAL A 324 -1.94 -37.63 -14.89
N LEU A 325 -2.05 -38.95 -15.02
CA LEU A 325 -0.98 -39.88 -14.72
C LEU A 325 -0.05 -40.00 -15.92
N GLY A 326 1.25 -39.82 -15.71
CA GLY A 326 2.32 -40.15 -16.65
C GLY A 326 3.09 -41.37 -16.17
N VAL A 327 3.11 -42.44 -16.96
CA VAL A 327 3.83 -43.68 -16.65
C VAL A 327 5.10 -43.75 -17.48
N ILE A 328 6.21 -44.02 -16.82
CA ILE A 328 7.47 -44.32 -17.51
C ILE A 328 7.52 -45.81 -17.84
N ALA A 329 8.23 -46.17 -18.91
CA ALA A 329 8.55 -47.57 -19.14
C ALA A 329 9.38 -48.07 -17.95
N LYS A 330 8.87 -48.98 -17.12
CA LYS A 330 9.76 -49.79 -16.30
C LYS A 330 10.73 -50.46 -17.27
N GLY A 331 11.99 -50.08 -17.22
CA GLY A 331 13.03 -50.75 -17.97
C GLY A 331 12.86 -52.25 -17.77
N ARG A 332 12.60 -52.98 -18.86
CA ARG A 332 12.96 -54.40 -18.93
C ARG A 332 14.46 -54.44 -18.64
N GLY A 333 14.80 -54.77 -17.40
CA GLY A 333 16.18 -54.72 -16.93
C GLY A 333 16.33 -55.23 -15.50
N GLN A 334 16.06 -56.52 -15.30
CA GLN A 334 16.94 -57.51 -14.64
C GLN A 334 16.15 -58.80 -14.34
N GLU A 335 16.01 -59.67 -15.34
CA GLU A 335 16.15 -61.12 -15.18
C GLU A 335 17.01 -61.64 -16.33
#